data_AF-Q3JAV1-F1
#
_entry.id   AF-Q3JAV1-F1
#
_cell.length_a   1.000
_cell.length_b   1.000
_cell.length_c   1.000
_cell.angle_alpha   90.00
_cell.angle_beta   90.00
_cell.angle_gamma   90.00
#
_symmetry.space_group_name_H-M   'P 1'
#
loop_
_entity.id
_entity.type
_entity.pdbx_description
1 polymer ?
#
loop_
_entity_poly.entity_id
_entity_poly.type
_entity_poly.pdbx_seq_one_letter_code
_entity_poly.pdbx_strand_id
1 'polypeptide(L)'
;MRAAIRVRHNSIRAEQAYRGWIKRFIFFYGKRHPGDMGKVEISAFLTHLAVKGKVAASTQNQALNAILFLYRGGLKQDVEWLDEVERAKKPSRLPVVFTPNEARKVLALPPQGK
;
A
#
# COMPACT_ATOMS: atom_id res chain seq x y z
N MET A 1 -6.28 8.99 13.95
CA MET A 1 -6.26 8.10 12.74
C MET A 1 -7.59 8.04 11.98
N ARG A 2 -8.73 7.64 12.58
CA ARG A 2 -10.03 7.51 11.85
C ARG A 2 -10.47 8.78 11.12
N ALA A 3 -10.36 9.94 11.76
CA ALA A 3 -10.76 11.23 11.16
C ALA A 3 -9.86 11.66 9.99
N ALA A 4 -8.55 11.44 10.08
CA ALA A 4 -7.59 11.85 9.04
C ALA A 4 -7.65 11.01 7.75
N ILE A 5 -8.12 9.75 7.81
CA ILE A 5 -8.34 8.91 6.62
C ILE A 5 -9.60 9.35 5.85
N ARG A 6 -10.64 9.77 6.58
CA ARG A 6 -11.92 10.24 6.00
C ARG A 6 -11.77 11.56 5.24
N VAL A 7 -10.93 12.48 5.71
CA VAL A 7 -10.72 13.80 5.07
C VAL A 7 -10.03 13.70 3.71
N ARG A 8 -9.33 12.60 3.39
CA ARG A 8 -8.63 12.40 2.10
C ARG A 8 -9.37 11.48 1.10
N HIS A 9 -10.70 11.32 1.21
CA HIS A 9 -11.51 10.52 0.27
C HIS A 9 -11.09 9.04 0.09
N ASN A 10 -10.43 8.43 1.09
CA ASN A 10 -10.09 7.01 1.00
C ASN A 10 -11.22 6.14 1.54
N SER A 11 -11.66 5.17 0.74
CA SER A 11 -12.75 4.23 1.07
C SER A 11 -12.49 3.47 2.38
N ILE A 12 -13.55 2.98 3.04
CA ILE A 12 -13.48 2.14 4.24
C ILE A 12 -12.51 0.94 4.05
N ARG A 13 -12.42 0.42 2.82
CA ARG A 13 -11.50 -0.67 2.45
C ARG A 13 -10.04 -0.27 2.58
N ALA A 14 -9.69 0.96 2.18
CA ALA A 14 -8.32 1.47 2.34
C ALA A 14 -7.95 1.65 3.82
N GLU A 15 -8.90 2.09 4.67
CA GLU A 15 -8.67 2.19 6.11
C GLU A 15 -8.32 0.83 6.73
N GLN A 16 -9.07 -0.22 6.37
CA GLN A 16 -8.84 -1.57 6.89
C GLN A 16 -7.47 -2.11 6.47
N ALA A 17 -7.10 -1.92 5.20
CA ALA A 17 -5.79 -2.29 4.69
C ALA A 17 -4.66 -1.56 5.45
N TYR A 18 -4.83 -0.26 5.69
CA TYR A 18 -3.81 0.55 6.37
C TYR A 18 -3.62 0.11 7.82
N ARG A 19 -4.72 -0.15 8.56
CA ARG A 19 -4.65 -0.71 9.91
C ARG A 19 -3.93 -2.06 9.92
N GLY A 20 -4.19 -2.91 8.93
CA GLY A 20 -3.51 -4.20 8.79
C GLY A 20 -2.00 -4.05 8.64
N TRP A 21 -1.56 -3.14 7.76
CA TRP A 21 -0.14 -2.88 7.55
C TRP A 21 0.56 -2.25 8.75
N ILE A 22 -0.09 -1.28 9.40
CA ILE A 22 0.42 -0.65 10.63
C ILE A 22 0.61 -1.70 11.74
N LYS A 23 -0.38 -2.58 11.95
CA LYS A 23 -0.26 -3.68 12.91
C LYS A 23 0.92 -4.58 12.58
N ARG A 24 1.04 -5.02 11.32
CA ARG A 24 2.15 -5.87 10.87
C ARG A 24 3.52 -5.22 11.11
N PHE A 25 3.64 -3.93 10.83
CA PHE A 25 4.87 -3.17 11.10
C PHE A 25 5.21 -3.14 12.60
N ILE A 26 4.23 -2.83 13.46
CA ILE A 26 4.43 -2.82 14.93
C ILE A 26 4.81 -4.21 15.45
N PHE A 27 4.15 -5.27 14.99
CA PHE A 27 4.45 -6.63 15.41
C PHE A 27 5.81 -7.12 14.90
N PHE A 28 6.24 -6.69 13.71
CA PHE A 28 7.56 -7.02 13.17
C PHE A 28 8.70 -6.54 14.09
N TYR A 29 8.52 -5.40 14.75
CA TYR A 29 9.46 -4.86 15.74
C TYR A 29 9.10 -5.18 17.19
N GLY A 30 8.35 -6.26 17.44
CA GLY A 30 8.07 -6.71 18.81
C GLY A 30 7.26 -5.73 19.65
N LYS A 31 6.37 -4.94 19.02
CA LYS A 31 5.59 -3.86 19.66
C LYS A 31 6.39 -2.64 20.11
N ARG A 32 7.62 -2.46 19.60
CA ARG A 32 8.35 -1.18 19.73
C ARG A 32 7.48 -0.03 19.21
N HIS A 33 7.50 1.09 19.92
CA HIS A 33 6.67 2.24 19.58
C HIS A 33 7.14 2.86 18.25
N PRO A 34 6.25 3.11 17.27
CA PRO A 34 6.65 3.67 15.97
C PRO A 34 7.31 5.04 16.02
N GLY A 35 7.07 5.84 17.06
CA GLY A 35 7.77 7.11 17.25
C GLY A 35 9.27 6.98 17.47
N ASP A 36 9.73 5.81 17.93
CA ASP A 36 11.15 5.52 18.17
C ASP A 36 11.83 4.87 16.96
N MET A 37 11.10 4.71 15.86
CA MET A 37 11.53 4.01 14.66
C MET A 37 11.52 4.97 13.47
N GLY A 38 12.48 4.80 12.57
CA GLY A 38 12.70 5.72 11.47
C GLY A 38 12.87 5.04 10.13
N LYS A 39 13.63 5.71 9.25
CA LYS A 39 13.94 5.25 7.88
C LYS A 39 14.46 3.83 7.85
N VAL A 40 15.38 3.51 8.76
CA VAL A 40 16.06 2.22 8.84
C VAL A 40 15.03 1.10 9.06
N GLU A 41 14.15 1.28 10.04
CA GLU A 41 13.10 0.31 10.34
C GLU A 41 12.06 0.18 9.23
N ILE A 42 11.65 1.30 8.61
CA ILE A 42 10.73 1.23 7.47
C ILE A 42 11.37 0.44 6.31
N SER A 43 12.61 0.75 5.94
CA SER A 43 13.32 0.09 4.84
C SER A 43 13.55 -1.40 5.11
N ALA A 44 13.92 -1.76 6.33
CA ALA A 44 14.12 -3.16 6.72
C ALA A 44 12.81 -3.95 6.69
N PHE A 45 11.71 -3.37 7.19
CA PHE A 45 10.38 -4.01 7.10
C PHE A 45 9.92 -4.20 5.65
N LEU A 46 10.08 -3.18 4.79
CA LEU A 46 9.69 -3.27 3.39
C LEU A 46 10.56 -4.29 2.62
N THR A 47 11.85 -4.36 2.92
CA THR A 47 12.75 -5.38 2.38
C THR A 47 12.32 -6.77 2.82
N HIS A 48 11.96 -6.94 4.10
CA HIS A 48 11.44 -8.22 4.60
C HIS A 48 10.17 -8.65 3.86
N LEU A 49 9.25 -7.73 3.60
CA LEU A 49 8.04 -8.01 2.81
C LEU A 49 8.37 -8.47 1.38
N ALA A 50 9.34 -7.84 0.74
CA ALA A 50 9.75 -8.18 -0.62
C ALA A 50 10.47 -9.55 -0.69
N VAL A 51 11.42 -9.80 0.22
CA VAL A 51 12.29 -10.99 0.17
C VAL A 51 11.62 -12.22 0.78
N LYS A 52 11.07 -12.09 2.00
CA LYS A 52 10.47 -13.20 2.73
C LYS A 52 8.99 -13.34 2.45
N GLY A 53 8.27 -12.22 2.38
CA GLY A 53 6.85 -12.20 2.06
C GLY A 53 6.54 -12.37 0.58
N LYS A 54 7.54 -12.25 -0.32
CA LYS A 54 7.40 -12.28 -1.79
C LYS A 54 6.23 -11.43 -2.30
N VAL A 55 5.95 -10.31 -1.62
CA VAL A 55 4.78 -9.50 -1.95
C VAL A 55 5.02 -8.72 -3.23
N ALA A 56 3.97 -8.53 -4.03
CA ALA A 56 4.05 -7.69 -5.23
C ALA A 56 4.41 -6.24 -4.88
N ALA A 57 5.05 -5.52 -5.83
CA ALA A 57 5.42 -4.11 -5.65
C ALA A 57 4.22 -3.22 -5.27
N SER A 58 3.02 -3.49 -5.80
CA SER A 58 1.80 -2.77 -5.42
C SER A 58 1.40 -3.00 -3.96
N THR A 59 1.69 -4.16 -3.40
CA THR A 59 1.43 -4.52 -2.01
C THR A 59 2.46 -3.87 -1.08
N GLN A 60 3.73 -3.86 -1.48
CA GLN A 60 4.78 -3.12 -0.78
C GLN A 60 4.48 -1.61 -0.74
N ASN A 61 4.01 -1.04 -1.85
CA ASN A 61 3.61 0.37 -1.91
C ASN A 61 2.38 0.68 -1.02
N GLN A 62 1.44 -0.24 -0.89
CA GLN A 62 0.33 -0.10 0.08
C GLN A 62 0.84 -0.13 1.52
N ALA A 63 1.77 -1.02 1.85
CA ALA A 63 2.40 -1.08 3.17
C ALA A 63 3.15 0.21 3.49
N LEU A 64 3.99 0.69 2.55
CA LEU A 64 4.70 1.96 2.68
C LEU A 64 3.71 3.10 2.94
N ASN A 65 2.71 3.30 2.07
CA ASN A 65 1.74 4.39 2.21
C ASN A 65 0.97 4.34 3.53
N ALA A 66 0.68 3.14 4.06
CA ALA A 66 0.05 2.99 5.37
C ALA A 66 0.96 3.44 6.51
N ILE A 67 2.26 3.13 6.44
CA ILE A 67 3.24 3.57 7.43
C ILE A 67 3.44 5.09 7.32
N LEU A 68 3.60 5.64 6.10
CA LEU A 68 3.69 7.09 5.89
C LEU A 68 2.50 7.84 6.50
N PHE A 69 1.31 7.26 6.35
CA PHE A 69 0.09 7.81 6.93
C PHE A 69 0.11 7.79 8.47
N LEU A 70 0.64 6.73 9.09
CA LEU A 70 0.84 6.65 10.54
C LEU A 70 1.73 7.78 11.05
N TYR A 71 2.87 8.05 10.40
CA TYR A 71 3.77 9.10 10.88
C TYR A 71 3.19 10.49 10.67
N ARG A 72 2.74 10.81 9.45
CA ARG A 72 2.20 12.14 9.11
C ARG A 72 0.91 12.47 9.86
N GLY A 73 -0.01 11.51 9.98
CA GLY A 73 -1.35 11.75 10.54
C GLY A 73 -1.56 11.23 11.96
N GLY A 74 -0.77 10.26 12.41
CA GLY A 74 -0.89 9.65 13.74
C GLY A 74 0.09 10.24 14.74
N LEU A 75 1.37 10.32 14.38
CA LEU A 75 2.44 10.79 15.25
C LEU A 75 2.72 12.30 15.10
N LYS A 76 2.23 12.92 14.01
CA LYS A 76 2.51 14.32 13.65
C LYS A 76 4.01 14.65 13.62
N GLN A 77 4.85 13.64 13.40
CA GLN A 77 6.27 13.87 13.18
C GLN A 77 6.44 14.31 11.73
N ASP A 78 7.20 15.39 11.54
CA ASP A 78 7.76 15.66 10.23
C ASP A 78 8.85 14.65 9.98
N VAL A 79 8.76 14.03 8.82
CA VAL A 79 9.54 12.85 8.50
C VAL A 79 10.31 13.22 7.25
N GLU A 80 11.27 14.13 7.42
CA GLU A 80 12.08 14.68 6.32
C GLU A 80 12.82 13.57 5.57
N TRP A 81 13.16 12.48 6.26
CA TRP A 81 13.77 11.29 5.67
C TRP A 81 12.82 10.45 4.79
N LEU A 82 11.53 10.78 4.68
CA LEU A 82 10.57 10.00 3.87
C LEU A 82 10.85 10.04 2.37
N ASP A 83 11.40 11.15 1.89
CA ASP A 83 11.70 11.32 0.47
C ASP A 83 12.89 10.44 0.06
N GLU A 84 13.69 9.99 1.04
CA GLU A 84 14.81 9.09 0.84
C GLU A 84 14.44 7.60 0.97
N VAL A 85 13.18 7.26 1.28
CA VAL A 85 12.73 5.87 1.33
C VAL A 85 12.47 5.39 -0.10
N GLU A 86 13.33 4.51 -0.60
CA GLU A 86 13.18 3.94 -1.94
C GLU A 86 11.83 3.23 -2.09
N ARG A 87 11.03 3.71 -3.05
CA ARG A 87 9.74 3.12 -3.39
C ARG A 87 9.94 1.91 -4.29
N ALA A 88 9.09 0.91 -4.08
CA ALA A 88 9.02 -0.23 -4.98
C ALA A 88 8.63 0.23 -6.38
N LYS A 89 9.56 0.12 -7.35
CA LYS A 89 9.27 0.41 -8.76
C LYS A 89 8.20 -0.58 -9.23
N LYS A 90 7.03 -0.04 -9.60
CA LYS A 90 5.94 -0.84 -10.18
C LYS A 90 6.43 -1.34 -11.54
N PRO A 91 6.39 -2.65 -11.85
CA PRO A 91 6.54 -3.07 -13.23
C PRO A 91 5.44 -2.38 -14.03
N SER A 92 5.81 -1.72 -15.14
CA SER A 92 4.85 -1.09 -16.04
C SER A 92 3.91 -2.19 -16.52
N ARG A 93 2.69 -2.22 -15.97
CA ARG A 93 1.62 -3.01 -16.58
C ARG A 93 1.27 -2.28 -17.85
N LEU A 94 1.78 -2.77 -18.98
CA LEU A 94 1.22 -2.38 -20.27
C LEU A 94 -0.29 -2.62 -20.17
N PRO A 95 -1.12 -1.57 -20.32
CA PRO A 95 -2.56 -1.76 -20.32
C PRO A 95 -2.89 -2.69 -21.49
N VAL A 96 -3.30 -3.92 -21.19
CA VAL A 96 -3.85 -4.83 -22.19
C VAL A 96 -5.23 -4.29 -22.51
N VAL A 97 -5.29 -3.47 -23.56
CA VAL A 97 -6.56 -3.01 -24.13
C VAL A 97 -7.08 -4.09 -25.06
N PHE A 98 -8.39 -4.34 -25.02
CA PHE A 98 -9.01 -5.15 -26.05
C PHE A 98 -8.80 -4.47 -27.41
N THR A 99 -8.41 -5.25 -28.41
CA THR A 99 -8.53 -4.82 -29.80
C THR A 99 -10.01 -4.56 -30.12
N PRO A 100 -10.34 -3.72 -31.12
CA PRO A 100 -11.73 -3.50 -31.53
C PRO A 100 -12.51 -4.80 -31.82
N ASN A 101 -11.82 -5.84 -32.31
CA ASN A 101 -12.43 -7.16 -32.55
C ASN A 101 -12.70 -7.93 -31.25
N GLU A 102 -11.80 -7.90 -30.28
CA GLU A 102 -12.04 -8.53 -28.97
C GLU A 102 -13.15 -7.81 -28.20
N ALA A 103 -13.19 -6.47 -28.26
CA ALA A 103 -14.27 -5.69 -27.66
C ALA A 103 -15.63 -6.03 -28.28
N ARG A 104 -15.70 -6.17 -29.61
CA ARG A 104 -16.93 -6.63 -30.30
C ARG A 104 -17.32 -8.04 -29.90
N LYS A 105 -16.36 -8.96 -29.76
CA LYS A 105 -16.64 -10.34 -29.32
C LYS A 105 -17.23 -10.35 -27.91
N VAL A 106 -16.67 -9.58 -26.99
CA VAL A 106 -17.20 -9.46 -25.61
C VAL A 106 -18.59 -8.84 -25.58
N LEU A 107 -18.85 -7.80 -26.39
CA LEU A 107 -20.17 -7.17 -26.50
C LEU A 107 -21.22 -8.04 -27.20
N ALA A 108 -20.78 -8.94 -28.08
CA ALA A 108 -21.65 -9.89 -28.78
C ALA A 108 -21.94 -11.16 -27.97
N LEU A 109 -21.32 -11.34 -26.80
CA LEU A 109 -21.67 -12.44 -25.91
C LEU A 109 -23.07 -12.17 -25.33
N PRO A 110 -24.01 -13.12 -25.45
CA PRO A 110 -25.29 -13.02 -24.77
C PRO A 110 -25.04 -12.95 -23.25
N PRO A 111 -25.88 -12.22 -22.49
CA PRO A 111 -25.75 -12.19 -21.04
C PRO A 111 -25.81 -13.61 -20.51
N GLN A 112 -24.75 -14.04 -19.81
CA GLN A 112 -24.81 -15.27 -19.04
C GLN A 112 -25.75 -15.00 -17.85
N GLY A 113 -27.01 -15.40 -18.03
CA GLY A 113 -28.01 -15.43 -16.98
C GLY A 113 -27.54 -16.32 -15.84
N LYS A 114 -27.95 -15.95 -14.62
CA LYS A 114 -27.72 -16.70 -13.37
C LYS A 114 -28.22 -18.14 -13.46
#